data_AF-A0A1N6K4X7-F1
#
_entry.id   AF-A0A1N6K4X7-F1
#
_cell.length_a   1.000
_cell.length_b   1.000
_cell.length_c   1.000
_cell.angle_alpha   90.00
_cell.angle_beta   90.00
_cell.angle_gamma   90.00
#
_symmetry.space_group_name_H-M   'P 1'
#
loop_
_entity.id
_entity.type
_entity.pdbx_description
1 polymer ?
#
loop_
_entity_poly.entity_id
_entity_poly.type
_entity_poly.pdbx_seq_one_letter_code
_entity_poly.pdbx_strand_id
1 'polypeptide(L)'
;MAVFQWTGSASTGDFSTAGNWLPVAGAPPGPNDLAKIEGAAVPVTGTGNPEILYTSGTVKLAGHFTETYGSPVNAQQLTLLPGAVLTTPMVHFVVGIDSPPPMIGNMTVGEGSAVVIAGSHTPNNYAIEMSELAGSNSSLVVEGAGAVVNGGNLPMSVGQAGPSLLTIRNGGVVSVGNADPLIYPWCLVIGNHPGSSGTVQVQRASLLGHGEIIVGRNSTGTLNVDEGGLVVAEDLAIGWEPTNQQNSPPTEGIGAVTVKGRDARLIVDNQLEVQHMGTGSLTVADHGFVSAGVGIIVNGTLSLANGVIDTLALGVNTGATLSGNGTVIAAQGVDNNGGVITAVGKLILVGDVDNAPIAHGSSMTVAADSELQVFGALTDDGTLSLHADSVASLEAVASGQTVSFDGAHARLVLRSPGEFAGSISNFGKTHKIVLEADVTNVAFANGVLTATGPGGPVAELQMIGSYEPPNFLLATGFPGVITV
;
A
#
# COMPACT_ATOMS: atom_id res chain seq x y z
N MET A 1 -0.11 -43.58 9.94
CA MET A 1 -1.33 -42.80 9.70
C MET A 1 -2.39 -43.68 9.09
N ALA A 2 -3.53 -43.90 9.76
CA ALA A 2 -4.70 -44.51 9.11
C ALA A 2 -5.47 -43.44 8.33
N VAL A 3 -6.21 -43.84 7.30
CA VAL A 3 -6.99 -42.93 6.46
C VAL A 3 -8.47 -43.21 6.65
N PHE A 4 -9.21 -42.18 7.03
CA PHE A 4 -10.64 -42.23 7.25
C PHE A 4 -11.35 -41.33 6.25
N GLN A 5 -12.42 -41.84 5.64
CA GLN A 5 -13.27 -41.11 4.71
C GLN A 5 -14.64 -40.84 5.33
N TRP A 6 -15.06 -39.58 5.33
CA TRP A 6 -16.38 -39.18 5.78
C TRP A 6 -17.46 -39.74 4.86
N THR A 7 -18.51 -40.28 5.46
CA THR A 7 -19.70 -40.77 4.75
C THR A 7 -20.99 -40.17 5.27
N GLY A 8 -21.02 -39.71 6.54
CA GLY A 8 -22.25 -39.28 7.20
C GLY A 8 -23.30 -40.40 7.35
N SER A 9 -22.90 -41.67 7.18
CA SER A 9 -23.83 -42.80 7.07
C SER A 9 -24.63 -43.09 8.35
N ALA A 10 -24.13 -42.67 9.52
CA ALA A 10 -24.87 -42.79 10.77
C ALA A 10 -26.03 -41.79 10.86
N SER A 11 -26.25 -40.96 9.83
CA SER A 11 -27.24 -39.89 9.79
C SER A 11 -27.06 -38.87 10.91
N THR A 12 -25.85 -38.77 11.46
CA THR A 12 -25.44 -37.74 12.40
C THR A 12 -24.42 -36.83 11.72
N GLY A 13 -24.50 -35.53 11.95
CA GLY A 13 -23.45 -34.59 11.52
C GLY A 13 -22.18 -34.68 12.38
N ASP A 14 -22.20 -35.43 13.48
CA ASP A 14 -21.17 -35.41 14.51
C ASP A 14 -19.87 -36.12 14.07
N PHE A 15 -18.76 -35.37 14.07
CA PHE A 15 -17.41 -35.85 13.78
C PHE A 15 -17.01 -37.02 14.68
N SER A 16 -17.44 -37.00 15.94
CA SER A 16 -17.06 -38.00 16.94
C SER A 16 -17.79 -39.35 16.79
N THR A 17 -18.81 -39.42 15.92
CA THR A 17 -19.55 -40.65 15.66
C THR A 17 -18.76 -41.55 14.70
N ALA A 18 -18.18 -42.64 15.22
CA ALA A 18 -17.38 -43.58 14.42
C ALA A 18 -18.11 -44.16 13.19
N GLY A 19 -19.43 -44.35 13.28
CA GLY A 19 -20.27 -44.82 12.17
C GLY A 19 -20.37 -43.85 10.97
N ASN A 20 -19.85 -42.63 11.08
CA ASN A 20 -19.77 -41.69 9.96
C ASN A 20 -18.51 -41.88 9.10
N TRP A 21 -17.57 -42.74 9.51
CA TRP A 21 -16.27 -42.87 8.87
C TRP A 21 -16.06 -44.24 8.22
N LEU A 22 -15.33 -44.26 7.11
CA LEU A 22 -14.83 -45.47 6.46
C LEU A 22 -13.29 -45.55 6.52
N PRO A 23 -12.71 -46.73 6.81
CA PRO A 23 -13.40 -47.93 7.26
C PRO A 23 -14.12 -47.67 8.59
N VAL A 24 -15.26 -48.32 8.80
CA VAL A 24 -15.97 -48.22 10.09
C VAL A 24 -15.04 -48.80 11.16
N ALA A 25 -14.39 -47.92 11.90
CA ALA A 25 -13.57 -48.29 13.04
C ALA A 25 -14.39 -48.19 14.32
N GLY A 26 -13.94 -48.82 15.41
CA GLY A 26 -14.56 -48.66 16.72
C GLY A 26 -14.45 -47.23 17.31
N ALA A 27 -13.77 -46.31 16.61
CA ALA A 27 -13.51 -44.93 17.03
C ALA A 27 -13.43 -44.00 15.80
N PRO A 28 -13.72 -42.69 15.95
CA PRO A 28 -13.48 -41.67 14.91
C PRO A 28 -11.96 -41.42 14.69
N PRO A 29 -11.56 -40.66 13.65
CA PRO A 29 -10.17 -40.31 13.40
C PRO A 29 -9.52 -39.62 14.60
N GLY A 30 -8.31 -40.07 14.98
CA GLY A 30 -7.53 -39.52 16.08
C GLY A 30 -6.26 -38.79 15.64
N PRO A 31 -5.40 -38.38 16.59
CA PRO A 31 -4.32 -37.39 16.37
C PRO A 31 -3.14 -37.89 15.52
N ASN A 32 -3.20 -39.12 15.00
CA ASN A 32 -2.21 -39.72 14.09
C ASN A 32 -2.89 -40.22 12.80
N ASP A 33 -4.09 -39.73 12.50
CA ASP A 33 -4.93 -40.20 11.40
C ASP A 33 -5.27 -39.06 10.43
N LEU A 34 -5.44 -39.43 9.16
CA LEU A 34 -5.95 -38.56 8.12
C LEU A 34 -7.48 -38.68 8.08
N ALA A 35 -8.18 -37.57 8.35
CA ALA A 35 -9.62 -37.45 8.18
C ALA A 35 -9.94 -36.73 6.86
N LYS A 36 -10.50 -37.45 5.89
CA LYS A 36 -10.90 -36.93 4.57
C LYS A 36 -12.40 -36.67 4.53
N ILE A 37 -12.80 -35.43 4.30
CA ILE A 37 -14.19 -35.01 4.12
C ILE A 37 -14.38 -34.49 2.69
N GLU A 38 -14.97 -35.33 1.84
CA GLU A 38 -15.23 -35.03 0.43
C GLU A 38 -16.72 -34.73 0.24
N GLY A 39 -17.10 -33.48 0.46
CA GLY A 39 -18.50 -33.07 0.46
C GLY A 39 -19.27 -33.63 1.66
N ALA A 40 -20.02 -32.77 2.34
CA ALA A 40 -20.92 -33.20 3.41
C ALA A 40 -22.34 -32.71 3.14
N ALA A 41 -23.30 -33.64 3.08
CA ALA A 41 -24.71 -33.30 2.83
C ALA A 41 -25.32 -32.45 3.96
N VAL A 42 -24.78 -32.58 5.17
CA VAL A 42 -25.12 -31.78 6.35
C VAL A 42 -23.84 -31.22 6.98
N PRO A 43 -23.91 -30.14 7.78
CA PRO A 43 -22.76 -29.65 8.51
C PRO A 43 -22.11 -30.75 9.38
N VAL A 44 -20.79 -30.80 9.37
CA VAL A 44 -20.00 -31.66 10.25
C VAL A 44 -19.83 -30.93 11.58
N THR A 45 -20.34 -31.52 12.65
CA THR A 45 -20.47 -30.90 13.97
C THR A 45 -19.56 -31.52 15.02
N GLY A 46 -19.40 -30.87 16.16
CA GLY A 46 -18.81 -31.48 17.36
C GLY A 46 -17.31 -31.19 17.49
N THR A 47 -16.56 -32.18 17.99
CA THR A 47 -15.11 -32.05 18.19
C THR A 47 -14.33 -33.09 17.40
N GLY A 48 -13.29 -32.66 16.69
CA GLY A 48 -12.37 -33.54 15.98
C GLY A 48 -10.93 -33.29 16.39
N ASN A 49 -10.13 -34.36 16.48
CA ASN A 49 -8.70 -34.26 16.73
C ASN A 49 -7.86 -35.12 15.77
N PRO A 50 -8.00 -34.99 14.43
CA PRO A 50 -7.20 -35.74 13.48
C PRO A 50 -5.75 -35.22 13.42
N GLU A 51 -4.84 -35.99 12.82
CA GLU A 51 -3.53 -35.45 12.43
C GLU A 51 -3.68 -34.42 11.30
N ILE A 52 -4.45 -34.83 10.28
CA ILE A 52 -4.74 -34.03 9.09
C ILE A 52 -6.26 -34.02 8.88
N LEU A 53 -6.85 -32.84 8.74
CA LEU A 53 -8.22 -32.69 8.25
C LEU A 53 -8.19 -32.24 6.80
N TYR A 54 -8.39 -33.19 5.90
CA TYR A 54 -8.43 -32.93 4.47
C TYR A 54 -9.87 -32.63 4.04
N THR A 55 -10.09 -31.48 3.40
CA THR A 55 -11.42 -31.09 2.89
C THR A 55 -11.42 -30.94 1.38
N SER A 56 -12.42 -31.54 0.74
CA SER A 56 -12.71 -31.37 -0.70
C SER A 56 -14.22 -31.28 -0.95
N GLY A 57 -14.62 -30.82 -2.14
CA GLY A 57 -16.03 -30.55 -2.44
C GLY A 57 -16.60 -29.38 -1.62
N THR A 58 -17.87 -29.45 -1.21
CA THR A 58 -18.50 -28.43 -0.34
C THR A 58 -18.66 -28.96 1.08
N VAL A 59 -18.01 -28.32 2.05
CA VAL A 59 -17.97 -28.74 3.45
C VAL A 59 -18.35 -27.58 4.37
N LYS A 60 -19.14 -27.87 5.41
CA LYS A 60 -19.48 -26.92 6.47
C LYS A 60 -19.08 -27.52 7.81
N LEU A 61 -18.33 -26.77 8.62
CA LEU A 61 -17.89 -27.19 9.95
C LEU A 61 -18.60 -26.36 11.02
N ALA A 62 -19.09 -27.02 12.08
CA ALA A 62 -19.71 -26.39 13.24
C ALA A 62 -19.21 -27.04 14.54
N GLY A 63 -18.23 -26.43 15.20
CA GLY A 63 -17.64 -26.97 16.42
C GLY A 63 -16.14 -26.72 16.46
N HIS A 64 -15.40 -27.51 17.24
CA HIS A 64 -13.97 -27.30 17.46
C HIS A 64 -13.16 -28.44 16.87
N PHE A 65 -12.35 -28.14 15.87
CA PHE A 65 -11.47 -29.09 15.21
C PHE A 65 -10.04 -28.69 15.53
N THR A 66 -9.27 -29.62 16.08
CA THR A 66 -7.86 -29.41 16.41
C THR A 66 -7.03 -30.41 15.64
N GLU A 67 -6.15 -29.95 14.78
CA GLU A 67 -5.25 -30.80 14.02
C GLU A 67 -3.87 -30.80 14.65
N THR A 68 -3.15 -31.91 14.54
CA THR A 68 -1.76 -31.99 15.05
C THR A 68 -0.72 -31.73 13.98
N TYR A 69 -1.11 -31.72 12.70
CA TYR A 69 -0.21 -31.45 11.57
C TYR A 69 -0.71 -30.35 10.64
N GLY A 70 -1.89 -30.47 10.02
CA GLY A 70 -2.33 -29.46 9.05
C GLY A 70 -3.73 -29.66 8.45
N SER A 71 -4.22 -28.59 7.81
CA SER A 71 -5.54 -28.50 7.18
C SER A 71 -5.40 -28.23 5.68
N PRO A 72 -5.26 -29.26 4.82
CA PRO A 72 -5.35 -29.07 3.38
C PRO A 72 -6.78 -28.73 2.95
N VAL A 73 -6.93 -27.63 2.22
CA VAL A 73 -8.19 -27.12 1.69
C VAL A 73 -8.19 -27.22 0.17
N ASN A 74 -8.72 -28.34 -0.34
CA ASN A 74 -9.00 -28.58 -1.76
C ASN A 74 -10.51 -28.55 -2.02
N ALA A 75 -11.21 -27.73 -1.25
CA ALA A 75 -12.65 -27.62 -1.27
C ALA A 75 -13.10 -26.63 -2.34
N GLN A 76 -14.17 -26.98 -3.05
CA GLN A 76 -14.96 -26.00 -3.79
C GLN A 76 -15.44 -24.89 -2.86
N GLN A 77 -15.78 -25.25 -1.61
CA GLN A 77 -16.05 -24.33 -0.51
C GLN A 77 -15.98 -25.05 0.84
N LEU A 78 -15.08 -24.62 1.72
CA LEU A 78 -15.10 -24.89 3.16
C LEU A 78 -15.74 -23.70 3.88
N THR A 79 -16.72 -23.93 4.75
CA THR A 79 -17.33 -22.86 5.56
C THR A 79 -17.23 -23.18 7.04
N LEU A 80 -16.60 -22.31 7.81
CA LEU A 80 -16.71 -22.33 9.26
C LEU A 80 -18.00 -21.59 9.66
N LEU A 81 -18.94 -22.34 10.23
CA LEU A 81 -20.21 -21.79 10.72
C LEU A 81 -20.00 -20.99 12.01
N PRO A 82 -20.96 -20.15 12.43
CA PRO A 82 -20.79 -19.33 13.62
C PRO A 82 -20.39 -20.13 14.86
N GLY A 83 -19.35 -19.65 15.57
CA GLY A 83 -18.76 -20.32 16.72
C GLY A 83 -17.82 -21.49 16.41
N ALA A 84 -17.63 -21.85 15.13
CA ALA A 84 -16.68 -22.90 14.77
C ALA A 84 -15.23 -22.43 14.94
N VAL A 85 -14.35 -23.33 15.39
CA VAL A 85 -12.92 -23.07 15.57
C VAL A 85 -12.14 -24.18 14.88
N LEU A 86 -11.21 -23.80 14.02
CA LEU A 86 -10.21 -24.66 13.41
C LEU A 86 -8.84 -24.30 13.99
N THR A 87 -8.27 -25.17 14.81
CA THR A 87 -6.92 -25.00 15.37
C THR A 87 -5.97 -25.96 14.69
N THR A 88 -4.89 -25.46 14.10
CA THR A 88 -3.99 -26.29 13.28
C THR A 88 -2.60 -25.68 13.17
N PRO A 89 -1.52 -26.45 13.00
CA PRO A 89 -0.20 -25.86 12.72
C PRO A 89 -0.12 -25.16 11.36
N MET A 90 -0.96 -25.54 10.39
CA MET A 90 -0.96 -24.93 9.05
C MET A 90 -2.28 -25.12 8.30
N VAL A 91 -2.63 -24.14 7.46
CA VAL A 91 -3.74 -24.21 6.51
C VAL A 91 -3.20 -23.98 5.11
N HIS A 92 -3.26 -25.01 4.27
CA HIS A 92 -2.72 -24.97 2.91
C HIS A 92 -3.83 -25.19 1.90
N PHE A 93 -3.95 -24.29 0.94
CA PHE A 93 -4.97 -24.35 -0.09
C PHE A 93 -4.40 -24.96 -1.36
N VAL A 94 -5.15 -25.90 -1.92
CA VAL A 94 -4.81 -26.59 -3.17
C VAL A 94 -3.47 -27.34 -3.08
N VAL A 95 -3.45 -28.37 -2.23
CA VAL A 95 -2.31 -29.28 -2.02
C VAL A 95 -2.43 -30.51 -2.92
N GLY A 96 -1.31 -31.04 -3.42
CA GLY A 96 -1.26 -32.17 -4.36
C GLY A 96 -1.55 -33.56 -3.79
N ILE A 97 -2.57 -33.70 -2.94
CA ILE A 97 -2.92 -34.99 -2.28
C ILE A 97 -3.78 -35.88 -3.18
N ASP A 98 -4.79 -35.31 -3.85
CA ASP A 98 -5.88 -36.09 -4.47
C ASP A 98 -5.81 -36.19 -6.01
N SER A 99 -5.27 -35.18 -6.68
CA SER A 99 -5.29 -35.07 -8.15
C SER A 99 -4.27 -34.06 -8.64
N PRO A 100 -3.81 -34.16 -9.90
CA PRO A 100 -3.01 -33.11 -10.50
C PRO A 100 -3.84 -31.81 -10.66
N PRO A 101 -3.18 -30.64 -10.67
CA PRO A 101 -3.85 -29.37 -10.97
C PRO A 101 -4.51 -29.38 -12.37
N PRO A 102 -5.53 -28.54 -12.61
CA PRO A 102 -6.00 -27.44 -11.75
C PRO A 102 -6.95 -27.91 -10.64
N MET A 103 -6.79 -27.36 -9.44
CA MET A 103 -7.76 -27.52 -8.35
C MET A 103 -8.22 -26.16 -7.79
N ILE A 104 -9.25 -26.22 -6.95
CA ILE A 104 -9.86 -25.07 -6.28
C ILE A 104 -9.78 -25.30 -4.78
N GLY A 105 -9.40 -24.26 -4.03
CA GLY A 105 -9.42 -24.26 -2.58
C GLY A 105 -10.09 -23.00 -2.06
N ASN A 106 -11.34 -23.07 -1.64
CA ASN A 106 -12.05 -21.92 -1.09
C ASN A 106 -12.41 -22.14 0.37
N MET A 107 -12.26 -21.11 1.19
CA MET A 107 -12.66 -21.11 2.59
C MET A 107 -13.36 -19.81 2.98
N THR A 108 -14.37 -19.92 3.82
CA THR A 108 -15.01 -18.80 4.50
C THR A 108 -14.96 -18.99 6.00
N VAL A 109 -14.38 -18.02 6.69
CA VAL A 109 -14.42 -17.83 8.14
C VAL A 109 -15.50 -16.79 8.41
N GLY A 110 -16.68 -17.26 8.82
CA GLY A 110 -17.84 -16.40 9.07
C GLY A 110 -17.87 -15.78 10.47
N GLU A 111 -18.93 -15.03 10.74
CA GLU A 111 -19.16 -14.33 12.01
C GLU A 111 -18.95 -15.24 13.23
N GLY A 112 -18.13 -14.77 14.18
CA GLY A 112 -17.81 -15.48 15.42
C GLY A 112 -17.06 -16.82 15.23
N SER A 113 -16.55 -17.12 14.05
CA SER A 113 -15.73 -18.31 13.80
C SER A 113 -14.24 -17.97 13.69
N ALA A 114 -13.37 -18.96 13.89
CA ALA A 114 -11.93 -18.73 13.90
C ALA A 114 -11.12 -19.84 13.22
N VAL A 115 -10.07 -19.41 12.52
CA VAL A 115 -8.89 -20.24 12.23
C VAL A 115 -7.77 -19.78 13.17
N VAL A 116 -7.14 -20.71 13.86
CA VAL A 116 -6.06 -20.45 14.81
C VAL A 116 -4.87 -21.31 14.46
N ILE A 117 -3.81 -20.68 13.99
CA ILE A 117 -2.53 -21.34 13.77
C ILE A 117 -1.86 -21.56 15.12
N ALA A 118 -1.66 -22.83 15.47
CA ALA A 118 -1.00 -23.23 16.71
C ALA A 118 -0.35 -24.61 16.56
N GLY A 119 0.85 -24.76 17.12
CA GLY A 119 1.59 -26.00 17.11
C GLY A 119 2.98 -25.85 16.47
N SER A 120 3.62 -26.98 16.21
CA SER A 120 4.95 -27.01 15.60
C SER A 120 4.85 -26.71 14.12
N HIS A 121 5.56 -25.68 13.67
CA HIS A 121 5.62 -25.27 12.27
C HIS A 121 7.02 -25.57 11.70
N THR A 122 7.08 -25.96 10.42
CA THR A 122 8.36 -26.28 9.77
C THR A 122 9.12 -25.00 9.45
N PRO A 123 10.41 -24.88 9.84
CA PRO A 123 11.13 -23.61 9.75
C PRO A 123 11.15 -22.92 8.38
N ASN A 124 10.90 -23.63 7.28
CA ASN A 124 10.94 -23.09 5.91
C ASN A 124 9.60 -23.21 5.19
N ASN A 125 8.50 -22.86 5.84
CA ASN A 125 7.20 -22.86 5.16
C ASN A 125 6.30 -21.69 5.57
N TYR A 126 5.18 -21.52 4.88
CA TYR A 126 4.09 -20.64 5.31
C TYR A 126 3.13 -21.42 6.20
N ALA A 127 2.65 -20.81 7.28
CA ALA A 127 1.58 -21.40 8.08
C ALA A 127 0.24 -21.32 7.36
N ILE A 128 0.05 -20.28 6.53
CA ILE A 128 -1.11 -20.15 5.66
C ILE A 128 -0.61 -19.97 4.23
N GLU A 129 -0.89 -20.94 3.37
CA GLU A 129 -0.37 -20.98 2.00
C GLU A 129 -1.53 -21.07 1.00
N MET A 130 -1.74 -20.01 0.23
CA MET A 130 -2.84 -19.96 -0.73
C MET A 130 -2.35 -20.31 -2.14
N SER A 131 -2.89 -21.40 -2.70
CA SER A 131 -2.57 -21.96 -4.02
C SER A 131 -1.12 -22.49 -4.13
N GLU A 132 -0.81 -23.56 -3.38
CA GLU A 132 0.52 -24.23 -3.40
C GLU A 132 0.88 -24.77 -4.79
N LEU A 133 -0.10 -25.22 -5.57
CA LEU A 133 0.12 -25.78 -6.90
C LEU A 133 -0.10 -24.78 -8.04
N ALA A 134 0.85 -24.75 -8.98
CA ALA A 134 0.73 -23.99 -10.22
C ALA A 134 -0.53 -24.37 -11.03
N GLY A 135 -1.17 -23.38 -11.64
CA GLY A 135 -2.41 -23.55 -12.41
C GLY A 135 -3.69 -23.71 -11.57
N SER A 136 -3.57 -23.74 -10.24
CA SER A 136 -4.71 -23.81 -9.33
C SER A 136 -5.05 -22.45 -8.73
N ASN A 137 -6.26 -22.33 -8.18
CA ASN A 137 -6.71 -21.09 -7.56
C ASN A 137 -7.34 -21.31 -6.19
N SER A 138 -7.25 -20.29 -5.34
CA SER A 138 -7.83 -20.34 -4.00
C SER A 138 -8.41 -19.00 -3.56
N SER A 139 -9.36 -19.07 -2.63
CA SER A 139 -9.94 -17.89 -2.01
C SER A 139 -10.18 -18.09 -0.52
N LEU A 140 -9.85 -17.09 0.28
CA LEU A 140 -10.13 -17.05 1.70
C LEU A 140 -10.94 -15.78 1.99
N VAL A 141 -12.14 -15.96 2.55
CA VAL A 141 -13.01 -14.86 2.98
C VAL A 141 -13.08 -14.88 4.50
N VAL A 142 -12.75 -13.76 5.13
CA VAL A 142 -12.88 -13.53 6.58
C VAL A 142 -13.89 -12.42 6.78
N GLU A 143 -15.10 -12.78 7.21
CA GLU A 143 -16.23 -11.87 7.19
C GLU A 143 -17.15 -12.00 8.40
N GLY A 144 -17.50 -10.85 8.96
CA GLY A 144 -18.45 -10.72 10.06
C GLY A 144 -17.75 -10.40 11.38
N ALA A 145 -18.52 -9.90 12.33
CA ALA A 145 -18.02 -9.57 13.66
C ALA A 145 -17.42 -10.82 14.33
N GLY A 146 -16.19 -10.70 14.83
CA GLY A 146 -15.50 -11.81 15.50
C GLY A 146 -15.06 -12.95 14.57
N ALA A 147 -15.15 -12.79 13.24
CA ALA A 147 -14.47 -13.68 12.30
C ALA A 147 -12.96 -13.44 12.36
N VAL A 148 -12.18 -14.47 12.70
CA VAL A 148 -10.73 -14.32 12.96
C VAL A 148 -9.92 -15.36 12.22
N VAL A 149 -8.87 -14.92 11.53
CA VAL A 149 -7.73 -15.79 11.17
C VAL A 149 -6.52 -15.31 11.96
N ASN A 150 -6.13 -16.09 12.95
CA ASN A 150 -4.94 -15.86 13.75
C ASN A 150 -3.82 -16.75 13.23
N GLY A 151 -2.85 -16.15 12.54
CA GLY A 151 -1.67 -16.79 11.97
C GLY A 151 -0.64 -17.22 13.00
N GLY A 152 -0.86 -17.02 14.30
CA GLY A 152 0.03 -17.55 15.35
C GLY A 152 1.43 -16.92 15.31
N ASN A 153 1.54 -15.69 14.83
CA ASN A 153 2.80 -15.00 14.53
C ASN A 153 3.65 -15.70 13.43
N LEU A 154 3.04 -16.51 12.56
CA LEU A 154 3.72 -17.20 11.46
C LEU A 154 3.34 -16.60 10.10
N PRO A 155 4.19 -16.82 9.07
CA PRO A 155 4.03 -16.13 7.81
C PRO A 155 2.90 -16.70 6.95
N MET A 156 2.33 -15.84 6.12
CA MET A 156 1.28 -16.17 5.14
C MET A 156 1.70 -15.83 3.71
N SER A 157 1.24 -16.64 2.75
CA SER A 157 1.37 -16.37 1.31
C SER A 157 -0.01 -16.32 0.65
N VAL A 158 -0.30 -15.21 -0.03
CA VAL A 158 -1.47 -15.03 -0.89
C VAL A 158 -1.00 -15.06 -2.34
N GLY A 159 -1.28 -16.14 -3.05
CA GLY A 159 -0.79 -16.31 -4.41
C GLY A 159 0.60 -16.91 -4.39
N GLN A 160 0.70 -18.13 -3.86
CA GLN A 160 1.97 -18.83 -3.74
C GLN A 160 2.49 -19.25 -5.12
N ALA A 161 1.83 -20.22 -5.77
CA ALA A 161 2.18 -20.72 -7.11
C ALA A 161 1.05 -20.52 -8.14
N GLY A 162 -0.15 -20.19 -7.68
CA GLY A 162 -1.30 -19.89 -8.52
C GLY A 162 -2.08 -18.66 -8.04
N PRO A 163 -3.11 -18.22 -8.79
CA PRO A 163 -3.94 -17.08 -8.39
C PRO A 163 -4.61 -17.30 -7.02
N SER A 164 -4.63 -16.26 -6.18
CA SER A 164 -5.30 -16.32 -4.88
C SER A 164 -5.94 -14.99 -4.50
N LEU A 165 -7.09 -15.06 -3.81
CA LEU A 165 -7.81 -13.90 -3.29
C LEU A 165 -8.10 -14.05 -1.79
N LEU A 166 -7.50 -13.17 -0.98
CA LEU A 166 -7.88 -12.95 0.41
C LEU A 166 -8.82 -11.74 0.51
N THR A 167 -10.02 -11.94 1.03
CA THR A 167 -10.99 -10.87 1.30
C THR A 167 -11.26 -10.79 2.80
N ILE A 168 -11.01 -9.63 3.41
CA ILE A 168 -11.28 -9.35 4.82
C ILE A 168 -12.28 -8.22 4.86
N ARG A 169 -13.47 -8.49 5.42
CA ARG A 169 -14.54 -7.48 5.41
C ARG A 169 -15.47 -7.53 6.62
N ASN A 170 -16.21 -6.45 6.81
CA ASN A 170 -17.35 -6.38 7.74
C ASN A 170 -17.01 -6.86 9.16
N GLY A 171 -15.90 -6.38 9.73
CA GLY A 171 -15.45 -6.72 11.07
C GLY A 171 -14.52 -7.93 11.18
N GLY A 172 -14.20 -8.58 10.06
CA GLY A 172 -13.21 -9.66 10.03
C GLY A 172 -11.80 -9.17 10.40
N VAL A 173 -11.01 -10.06 10.99
CA VAL A 173 -9.62 -9.79 11.40
C VAL A 173 -8.69 -10.89 10.91
N VAL A 174 -7.59 -10.51 10.28
CA VAL A 174 -6.46 -11.39 9.98
C VAL A 174 -5.23 -10.85 10.67
N SER A 175 -4.50 -11.70 11.40
CA SER A 175 -3.21 -11.37 12.00
C SER A 175 -2.18 -12.42 11.59
N VAL A 176 -1.02 -11.99 11.12
CA VAL A 176 0.09 -12.85 10.68
C VAL A 176 1.41 -12.26 11.15
N GLY A 177 2.46 -13.06 11.20
CA GLY A 177 3.74 -12.57 11.74
C GLY A 177 4.96 -13.28 11.18
N ASN A 178 6.12 -12.94 11.76
CA ASN A 178 7.42 -13.45 11.36
C ASN A 178 8.17 -14.04 12.57
N ALA A 179 7.61 -15.06 13.23
CA ALA A 179 8.15 -15.63 14.49
C ALA A 179 9.65 -16.00 14.44
N ASP A 180 10.21 -16.28 13.25
CA ASP A 180 11.64 -16.37 13.03
C ASP A 180 12.09 -15.41 11.90
N PRO A 181 12.46 -14.16 12.26
CA PRO A 181 12.87 -13.15 11.27
C PRO A 181 14.21 -13.50 10.60
N LEU A 182 14.97 -14.48 11.11
CA LEU A 182 16.21 -14.94 10.48
C LEU A 182 15.96 -15.83 9.26
N ILE A 183 14.80 -16.47 9.20
CA ILE A 183 14.42 -17.31 8.05
C ILE A 183 13.57 -16.50 7.08
N TYR A 184 12.54 -15.83 7.59
CA TYR A 184 11.63 -15.02 6.80
C TYR A 184 11.46 -13.66 7.49
N PRO A 185 12.06 -12.58 6.96
CA PRO A 185 11.83 -11.25 7.52
C PRO A 185 10.37 -10.79 7.31
N TRP A 186 9.67 -11.36 6.33
CA TRP A 186 8.29 -11.04 5.99
C TRP A 186 7.25 -11.86 6.78
N CYS A 187 6.14 -11.19 7.10
CA CYS A 187 4.95 -11.81 7.69
C CYS A 187 3.89 -12.17 6.63
N LEU A 188 3.85 -11.43 5.52
CA LEU A 188 2.88 -11.63 4.44
C LEU A 188 3.55 -11.40 3.09
N VAL A 189 3.35 -12.35 2.17
CA VAL A 189 3.72 -12.20 0.75
C VAL A 189 2.49 -12.27 -0.12
N ILE A 190 2.33 -11.30 -1.02
CA ILE A 190 1.23 -11.24 -2.00
C ILE A 190 1.83 -11.40 -3.40
N GLY A 191 1.55 -12.50 -4.10
CA GLY A 191 2.17 -12.84 -5.38
C GLY A 191 3.63 -13.28 -5.22
N ASN A 192 3.84 -14.52 -4.77
CA ASN A 192 5.15 -15.00 -4.34
C ASN A 192 6.02 -15.54 -5.49
N HIS A 193 5.58 -16.60 -6.20
CA HIS A 193 6.39 -17.29 -7.21
C HIS A 193 6.01 -16.93 -8.66
N PRO A 194 6.93 -17.14 -9.63
CA PRO A 194 6.64 -16.89 -11.04
C PRO A 194 5.35 -17.54 -11.53
N GLY A 195 4.53 -16.79 -12.27
CA GLY A 195 3.25 -17.26 -12.81
C GLY A 195 2.09 -17.29 -11.81
N SER A 196 2.31 -16.91 -10.55
CA SER A 196 1.26 -16.75 -9.55
C SER A 196 0.61 -15.37 -9.60
N SER A 197 -0.46 -15.17 -8.84
CA SER A 197 -0.93 -13.83 -8.52
C SER A 197 -1.61 -13.80 -7.17
N GLY A 198 -1.37 -12.75 -6.40
CA GLY A 198 -2.00 -12.55 -5.11
C GLY A 198 -2.85 -11.29 -5.10
N THR A 199 -4.03 -11.35 -4.50
CA THR A 199 -4.84 -10.16 -4.21
C THR A 199 -5.36 -10.21 -2.79
N VAL A 200 -5.16 -9.12 -2.06
CA VAL A 200 -5.71 -8.89 -0.72
C VAL A 200 -6.64 -7.68 -0.78
N GLN A 201 -7.84 -7.84 -0.23
CA GLN A 201 -8.84 -6.78 -0.11
C GLN A 201 -9.24 -6.62 1.35
N VAL A 202 -9.15 -5.40 1.88
CA VAL A 202 -9.49 -5.07 3.27
C VAL A 202 -10.51 -3.94 3.28
N GLN A 203 -11.73 -4.20 3.74
CA GLN A 203 -12.83 -3.23 3.76
C GLN A 203 -13.63 -3.32 5.06
N ARG A 204 -13.73 -2.22 5.83
CA ARG A 204 -14.40 -2.22 7.15
C ARG A 204 -13.91 -3.37 8.05
N ALA A 205 -12.60 -3.61 8.06
CA ALA A 205 -11.96 -4.79 8.63
C ALA A 205 -10.47 -4.51 8.91
N SER A 206 -9.74 -5.50 9.47
CA SER A 206 -8.34 -5.32 9.85
C SER A 206 -7.43 -6.45 9.39
N LEU A 207 -6.27 -6.07 8.87
CA LEU A 207 -5.10 -6.92 8.62
C LEU A 207 -3.94 -6.42 9.46
N LEU A 208 -3.41 -7.29 10.33
CA LEU A 208 -2.31 -6.98 11.24
C LEU A 208 -1.10 -7.84 10.84
N GLY A 209 -0.11 -7.22 10.20
CA GLY A 209 1.17 -7.83 9.89
C GLY A 209 2.21 -7.50 10.96
N HIS A 210 2.73 -8.51 11.64
CA HIS A 210 3.84 -8.38 12.57
C HIS A 210 5.14 -8.71 11.83
N GLY A 211 5.74 -7.70 11.19
CA GLY A 211 6.89 -7.83 10.30
C GLY A 211 6.66 -7.16 8.94
N GLU A 212 7.48 -7.52 7.97
CA GLU A 212 7.39 -6.92 6.63
C GLU A 212 6.25 -7.52 5.80
N ILE A 213 5.47 -6.67 5.13
CA ILE A 213 4.54 -7.08 4.07
C ILE A 213 5.22 -6.86 2.72
N ILE A 214 5.19 -7.89 1.86
CA ILE A 214 5.70 -7.81 0.48
C ILE A 214 4.54 -7.90 -0.50
N VAL A 215 4.41 -6.89 -1.37
CA VAL A 215 3.40 -6.85 -2.43
C VAL A 215 4.08 -6.99 -3.78
N GLY A 216 3.88 -8.14 -4.43
CA GLY A 216 4.50 -8.50 -5.69
C GLY A 216 5.95 -8.91 -5.51
N ARG A 217 6.18 -10.14 -5.02
CA ARG A 217 7.54 -10.62 -4.74
C ARG A 217 8.29 -11.03 -6.01
N ASN A 218 7.97 -12.20 -6.58
CA ASN A 218 8.46 -12.63 -7.91
C ASN A 218 7.34 -12.71 -8.94
N SER A 219 6.21 -12.08 -8.66
CA SER A 219 5.04 -12.05 -9.54
C SER A 219 4.12 -10.89 -9.20
N THR A 220 2.88 -10.94 -9.66
CA THR A 220 1.90 -9.87 -9.44
C THR A 220 1.24 -9.99 -8.07
N GLY A 221 1.41 -8.95 -7.25
CA GLY A 221 0.72 -8.78 -5.98
C GLY A 221 -0.11 -7.50 -5.95
N THR A 222 -1.28 -7.58 -5.33
CA THR A 222 -2.17 -6.42 -5.16
C THR A 222 -2.71 -6.37 -3.74
N LEU A 223 -2.59 -5.21 -3.09
CA LEU A 223 -3.20 -4.91 -1.81
C LEU A 223 -4.14 -3.72 -1.95
N ASN A 224 -5.42 -3.93 -1.68
CA ASN A 224 -6.43 -2.88 -1.65
C ASN A 224 -6.91 -2.68 -0.21
N VAL A 225 -6.75 -1.45 0.28
CA VAL A 225 -7.30 -0.98 1.54
C VAL A 225 -8.42 -0.02 1.21
N ASP A 226 -9.64 -0.54 1.26
CA ASP A 226 -10.85 0.19 0.89
C ASP A 226 -11.50 0.84 2.12
N GLU A 227 -12.65 1.49 1.92
CA GLU A 227 -13.41 2.20 2.96
C GLU A 227 -13.48 1.44 4.30
N GLY A 228 -13.03 2.09 5.38
CA GLY A 228 -12.97 1.55 6.73
C GLY A 228 -11.99 0.40 6.94
N GLY A 229 -11.18 0.04 5.94
CA GLY A 229 -10.12 -0.96 6.06
C GLY A 229 -8.93 -0.42 6.84
N LEU A 230 -8.32 -1.28 7.65
CA LEU A 230 -7.08 -1.00 8.38
C LEU A 230 -6.04 -2.06 8.05
N VAL A 231 -4.87 -1.63 7.59
CA VAL A 231 -3.68 -2.48 7.47
C VAL A 231 -2.57 -1.89 8.33
N VAL A 232 -1.95 -2.73 9.15
CA VAL A 232 -0.78 -2.40 9.96
C VAL A 232 0.37 -3.33 9.58
N ALA A 233 1.58 -2.79 9.43
CA ALA A 233 2.81 -3.53 9.18
C ALA A 233 4.00 -2.86 9.88
N GLU A 234 5.08 -3.60 10.12
CA GLU A 234 6.35 -2.99 10.55
C GLU A 234 7.03 -2.30 9.35
N ASP A 235 7.17 -3.03 8.25
CA ASP A 235 7.70 -2.55 6.98
C ASP A 235 6.77 -2.96 5.82
N LEU A 236 6.82 -2.21 4.73
CA LEU A 236 6.09 -2.53 3.50
C LEU A 236 6.95 -2.30 2.27
N ALA A 237 7.12 -3.34 1.46
CA ALA A 237 7.82 -3.26 0.18
C ALA A 237 6.89 -3.62 -0.98
N ILE A 238 6.93 -2.80 -2.03
CA ILE A 238 6.08 -2.94 -3.21
C ILE A 238 6.98 -3.18 -4.42
N GLY A 239 6.80 -4.29 -5.13
CA GLY A 239 7.66 -4.68 -6.26
C GLY A 239 9.04 -5.12 -5.79
N TRP A 240 9.14 -6.34 -5.25
CA TRP A 240 10.34 -6.82 -4.56
C TRP A 240 11.47 -7.24 -5.49
N GLU A 241 11.24 -8.20 -6.38
CA GLU A 241 12.30 -8.84 -7.15
C GLU A 241 12.57 -8.05 -8.44
N PRO A 242 13.85 -7.80 -8.79
CA PRO A 242 14.20 -7.16 -10.05
C PRO A 242 13.79 -7.99 -11.26
N THR A 243 13.69 -7.36 -12.43
CA THR A 243 13.45 -8.09 -13.68
C THR A 243 14.61 -9.06 -13.97
N ASN A 244 14.36 -10.36 -13.77
CA ASN A 244 15.33 -11.39 -14.07
C ASN A 244 15.22 -11.82 -15.54
N GLN A 245 16.07 -11.22 -16.39
CA GLN A 245 16.17 -11.51 -17.82
C GLN A 245 16.77 -12.91 -18.12
N GLN A 246 17.33 -13.60 -17.13
CA GLN A 246 17.91 -14.93 -17.30
C GLN A 246 16.83 -16.03 -17.22
N ASN A 247 15.67 -15.73 -16.64
CA ASN A 247 14.51 -16.62 -16.66
C ASN A 247 13.78 -16.51 -18.00
N SER A 248 13.15 -17.61 -18.44
CA SER A 248 12.29 -17.65 -19.62
C SER A 248 10.91 -18.20 -19.24
N PRO A 249 9.84 -17.38 -19.27
CA PRO A 249 9.85 -15.93 -19.54
C PRO A 249 10.55 -15.14 -18.43
N PRO A 250 11.02 -13.90 -18.70
CA PRO A 250 11.54 -13.02 -17.66
C PRO A 250 10.53 -12.87 -16.52
N THR A 251 11.02 -12.89 -15.29
CA THR A 251 10.18 -12.78 -14.08
C THR A 251 10.51 -11.49 -13.37
N GLU A 252 9.49 -10.83 -12.82
CA GLU A 252 9.62 -9.55 -12.12
C GLU A 252 8.59 -9.49 -10.99
N GLY A 253 8.97 -8.89 -9.85
CA GLY A 253 8.02 -8.53 -8.81
C GLY A 253 7.22 -7.31 -9.23
N ILE A 254 5.90 -7.47 -9.41
CA ILE A 254 5.00 -6.38 -9.77
C ILE A 254 4.03 -6.15 -8.62
N GLY A 255 4.25 -5.08 -7.87
CA GLY A 255 3.42 -4.71 -6.72
C GLY A 255 2.52 -3.51 -7.00
N ALA A 256 1.27 -3.59 -6.55
CA ALA A 256 0.35 -2.47 -6.54
C ALA A 256 -0.38 -2.37 -5.19
N VAL A 257 -0.30 -1.20 -4.57
CA VAL A 257 -1.02 -0.89 -3.34
C VAL A 257 -1.96 0.28 -3.59
N THR A 258 -3.24 0.11 -3.23
CA THR A 258 -4.24 1.18 -3.27
C THR A 258 -4.84 1.38 -1.89
N VAL A 259 -4.85 2.61 -1.39
CA VAL A 259 -5.50 3.01 -0.14
C VAL A 259 -6.56 4.04 -0.48
N LYS A 260 -7.83 3.66 -0.36
CA LYS A 260 -8.93 4.42 -0.93
C LYS A 260 -10.18 4.42 -0.07
N GLY A 261 -10.77 5.61 0.06
CA GLY A 261 -12.07 5.80 0.69
C GLY A 261 -11.96 6.28 2.12
N ARG A 262 -13.11 6.66 2.67
CA ARG A 262 -13.22 7.18 4.03
C ARG A 262 -12.72 6.14 5.04
N ASP A 263 -11.90 6.59 5.99
CA ASP A 263 -11.35 5.77 7.07
C ASP A 263 -10.49 4.57 6.59
N ALA A 264 -10.12 4.51 5.31
CA ALA A 264 -9.14 3.56 4.81
C ALA A 264 -7.73 3.97 5.27
N ARG A 265 -7.05 3.07 5.99
CA ARG A 265 -5.78 3.36 6.67
C ARG A 265 -4.75 2.27 6.41
N LEU A 266 -3.59 2.69 5.89
CA LEU A 266 -2.38 1.89 5.88
C LEU A 266 -1.38 2.54 6.84
N ILE A 267 -0.95 1.80 7.86
CA ILE A 267 0.00 2.25 8.86
C ILE A 267 1.22 1.34 8.80
N VAL A 268 2.37 1.92 8.55
CA VAL A 268 3.67 1.24 8.53
C VAL A 268 4.51 1.84 9.63
N ASP A 269 4.93 1.04 10.60
CA ASP A 269 5.62 1.57 11.78
C ASP A 269 7.02 2.09 11.45
N ASN A 270 7.69 1.50 10.44
CA ASN A 270 9.04 1.85 10.03
C ASN A 270 9.06 2.40 8.58
N GLN A 271 9.50 1.61 7.60
CA GLN A 271 9.72 2.09 6.24
C GLN A 271 8.70 1.54 5.24
N LEU A 272 8.20 2.42 4.38
CA LEU A 272 7.45 2.04 3.18
C LEU A 272 8.31 2.28 1.94
N GLU A 273 8.50 1.25 1.13
CA GLU A 273 9.24 1.36 -0.13
C GLU A 273 8.34 1.08 -1.34
N VAL A 274 8.20 2.09 -2.19
CA VAL A 274 7.49 2.00 -3.47
C VAL A 274 8.51 1.69 -4.55
N GLN A 275 8.44 0.47 -5.09
CA GLN A 275 9.41 -0.11 -6.03
C GLN A 275 10.75 -0.43 -5.36
N HIS A 276 10.80 -1.56 -4.64
CA HIS A 276 12.03 -1.99 -3.97
C HIS A 276 13.13 -2.36 -4.96
N MET A 277 12.90 -3.38 -5.81
CA MET A 277 13.79 -3.68 -6.95
C MET A 277 13.05 -4.03 -8.24
N GLY A 278 11.79 -4.46 -8.15
CA GLY A 278 10.92 -4.77 -9.28
C GLY A 278 10.17 -3.55 -9.80
N THR A 279 8.88 -3.70 -10.11
CA THR A 279 7.95 -2.60 -10.42
C THR A 279 6.97 -2.42 -9.28
N GLY A 280 6.88 -1.20 -8.74
CA GLY A 280 6.02 -0.89 -7.60
C GLY A 280 5.21 0.39 -7.78
N SER A 281 3.96 0.36 -7.32
CA SER A 281 3.09 1.54 -7.30
C SER A 281 2.27 1.64 -6.01
N LEU A 282 2.13 2.87 -5.52
CA LEU A 282 1.25 3.24 -4.41
C LEU A 282 0.27 4.33 -4.87
N THR A 283 -1.01 4.11 -4.65
CA THR A 283 -2.08 5.07 -4.91
C THR A 283 -2.82 5.39 -3.61
N VAL A 284 -2.94 6.67 -3.27
CA VAL A 284 -3.73 7.14 -2.13
C VAL A 284 -4.84 8.07 -2.62
N ALA A 285 -6.09 7.63 -2.48
CA ALA A 285 -7.22 8.27 -3.15
C ALA A 285 -8.45 8.42 -2.24
N ASP A 286 -9.35 9.33 -2.61
CA ASP A 286 -10.68 9.51 -2.00
C ASP A 286 -10.65 9.50 -0.46
N HIS A 287 -9.78 10.32 0.14
CA HIS A 287 -9.55 10.42 1.59
C HIS A 287 -8.88 9.21 2.27
N GLY A 288 -8.27 8.32 1.50
CA GLY A 288 -7.36 7.30 2.02
C GLY A 288 -6.19 7.93 2.76
N PHE A 289 -5.69 7.23 3.78
CA PHE A 289 -4.62 7.70 4.66
C PHE A 289 -3.49 6.67 4.73
N VAL A 290 -2.27 7.12 4.44
CA VAL A 290 -1.04 6.33 4.59
C VAL A 290 -0.15 7.00 5.62
N SER A 291 0.39 6.22 6.56
CA SER A 291 1.44 6.69 7.45
C SER A 291 2.64 5.75 7.50
N ALA A 292 3.84 6.33 7.55
CA ALA A 292 5.09 5.62 7.71
C ALA A 292 5.91 6.28 8.83
N GLY A 293 6.33 5.53 9.84
CA GLY A 293 6.97 6.11 11.02
C GLY A 293 8.38 6.66 10.77
N VAL A 294 9.14 6.07 9.85
CA VAL A 294 10.50 6.54 9.48
C VAL A 294 10.53 7.24 8.14
N GLY A 295 9.91 6.67 7.12
CA GLY A 295 9.97 7.29 5.81
C GLY A 295 9.27 6.51 4.73
N ILE A 296 8.98 7.23 3.65
CA ILE A 296 8.54 6.65 2.40
C ILE A 296 9.64 6.87 1.38
N ILE A 297 10.15 5.78 0.80
CA ILE A 297 11.11 5.80 -0.31
C ILE A 297 10.34 5.48 -1.59
N VAL A 298 10.38 6.39 -2.56
CA VAL A 298 9.72 6.24 -3.85
C VAL A 298 10.78 6.08 -4.92
N ASN A 299 10.92 4.85 -5.43
CA ASN A 299 11.69 4.54 -6.64
C ASN A 299 10.79 4.29 -7.86
N GLY A 300 9.47 4.17 -7.64
CA GLY A 300 8.46 3.90 -8.67
C GLY A 300 7.39 4.99 -8.75
N THR A 301 6.13 4.60 -8.72
CA THR A 301 5.00 5.55 -8.85
C THR A 301 4.24 5.73 -7.55
N LEU A 302 4.24 6.96 -7.04
CA LEU A 302 3.34 7.42 -5.99
C LEU A 302 2.31 8.39 -6.57
N SER A 303 1.02 8.06 -6.44
CA SER A 303 -0.06 8.91 -6.92
C SER A 303 -1.05 9.29 -5.83
N LEU A 304 -1.50 10.55 -5.87
CA LEU A 304 -2.48 11.12 -4.95
C LEU A 304 -3.73 11.56 -5.71
N ALA A 305 -4.90 11.19 -5.21
CA ALA A 305 -6.19 11.66 -5.73
C ALA A 305 -7.12 12.01 -4.56
N ASN A 306 -6.86 13.13 -3.91
CA ASN A 306 -7.44 13.53 -2.61
C ASN A 306 -7.05 12.60 -1.46
N GLY A 307 -5.86 11.99 -1.52
CA GLY A 307 -5.28 11.20 -0.43
C GLY A 307 -4.47 12.03 0.56
N VAL A 308 -4.15 11.43 1.72
CA VAL A 308 -3.27 12.01 2.73
C VAL A 308 -2.12 11.04 3.06
N ILE A 309 -0.92 11.58 3.10
CA ILE A 309 0.30 10.90 3.56
C ILE A 309 0.84 11.63 4.79
N ASP A 310 1.17 10.88 5.84
CA ASP A 310 1.80 11.39 7.06
C ASP A 310 3.03 10.55 7.41
N THR A 311 4.21 11.10 7.17
CA THR A 311 5.49 10.42 7.30
C THR A 311 6.52 11.32 7.99
N LEU A 312 7.57 10.71 8.54
CA LEU A 312 8.71 11.48 9.03
C LEU A 312 9.50 12.09 7.87
N ALA A 313 9.76 11.35 6.80
CA ALA A 313 10.43 11.84 5.59
C ALA A 313 9.84 11.20 4.31
N LEU A 314 9.98 11.88 3.17
CA LEU A 314 9.62 11.34 1.85
C LEU A 314 10.77 11.55 0.86
N GLY A 315 11.28 10.48 0.25
CA GLY A 315 12.27 10.55 -0.81
C GLY A 315 11.66 10.16 -2.16
N VAL A 316 11.84 10.98 -3.19
CA VAL A 316 11.46 10.71 -4.60
C VAL A 316 12.73 10.59 -5.43
N ASN A 317 13.16 9.36 -5.67
CA ASN A 317 14.46 9.06 -6.25
C ASN A 317 14.44 9.13 -7.79
N THR A 318 15.63 9.04 -8.38
CA THR A 318 15.84 8.99 -9.84
C THR A 318 14.87 8.04 -10.55
N GLY A 319 14.11 8.57 -11.51
CA GLY A 319 13.15 7.79 -12.30
C GLY A 319 11.79 7.57 -11.64
N ALA A 320 11.64 7.94 -10.37
CA ALA A 320 10.39 7.85 -9.63
C ALA A 320 9.47 9.06 -9.90
N THR A 321 8.20 8.89 -9.55
CA THR A 321 7.20 9.95 -9.68
C THR A 321 6.35 10.10 -8.42
N LEU A 322 6.10 11.35 -8.03
CA LEU A 322 5.01 11.76 -7.15
C LEU A 322 4.07 12.64 -7.97
N SER A 323 2.81 12.26 -8.14
CA SER A 323 1.86 13.03 -8.96
C SER A 323 0.45 13.07 -8.39
N GLY A 324 -0.26 14.18 -8.64
CA GLY A 324 -1.69 14.29 -8.36
C GLY A 324 -2.07 15.41 -7.41
N ASN A 325 -3.14 15.20 -6.64
CA ASN A 325 -3.70 16.13 -5.67
C ASN A 325 -3.94 15.47 -4.32
N GLY A 326 -3.74 16.20 -3.23
CA GLY A 326 -3.81 15.67 -1.87
C GLY A 326 -2.87 16.39 -0.93
N THR A 327 -2.52 15.75 0.18
CA THR A 327 -1.60 16.30 1.18
C THR A 327 -0.52 15.30 1.53
N VAL A 328 0.72 15.75 1.49
CA VAL A 328 1.88 15.06 2.03
C VAL A 328 2.39 15.86 3.22
N ILE A 329 2.45 15.22 4.38
CA ILE A 329 3.09 15.75 5.57
C ILE A 329 4.37 14.94 5.77
N ALA A 330 5.52 15.59 5.62
CA ALA A 330 6.84 15.00 5.80
C ALA A 330 7.63 15.89 6.77
N ALA A 331 7.63 15.54 8.06
CA ALA A 331 8.12 16.43 9.11
C ALA A 331 9.61 16.79 9.01
N GLN A 332 10.43 15.92 8.41
CA GLN A 332 11.84 16.16 8.07
C GLN A 332 12.05 16.58 6.61
N GLY A 333 10.96 16.72 5.85
CA GLY A 333 10.99 17.21 4.48
C GLY A 333 10.76 16.16 3.40
N VAL A 334 10.67 16.66 2.18
CA VAL A 334 10.53 15.93 0.93
C VAL A 334 11.82 16.10 0.13
N ASP A 335 12.56 15.01 -0.09
CA ASP A 335 13.77 14.99 -0.89
C ASP A 335 13.45 14.54 -2.32
N ASN A 336 13.63 15.43 -3.31
CA ASN A 336 13.49 15.11 -4.73
C ASN A 336 14.86 14.79 -5.37
N ASN A 337 15.40 13.63 -5.02
CA ASN A 337 16.73 13.14 -5.44
C ASN A 337 16.74 12.45 -6.82
N GLY A 338 16.37 13.21 -7.86
CA GLY A 338 16.33 12.78 -9.25
C GLY A 338 14.94 12.42 -9.77
N GLY A 339 13.91 12.57 -8.93
CA GLY A 339 12.53 12.21 -9.24
C GLY A 339 11.72 13.28 -9.96
N VAL A 340 10.46 12.97 -10.24
CA VAL A 340 9.51 13.91 -10.84
C VAL A 340 8.35 14.15 -9.89
N ILE A 341 8.20 15.38 -9.42
CA ILE A 341 7.05 15.82 -8.62
C ILE A 341 6.13 16.66 -9.51
N THR A 342 4.88 16.23 -9.68
CA THR A 342 3.88 16.94 -10.50
C THR A 342 2.59 17.18 -9.73
N ALA A 343 2.26 18.45 -9.46
CA ALA A 343 0.95 18.80 -8.96
C ALA A 343 -0.08 18.75 -10.10
N VAL A 344 -1.08 17.87 -9.98
CA VAL A 344 -2.23 17.78 -10.89
C VAL A 344 -3.50 17.95 -10.06
N GLY A 345 -4.14 19.11 -10.16
CA GLY A 345 -5.09 19.60 -9.15
C GLY A 345 -4.35 20.27 -8.00
N LYS A 346 -4.89 20.20 -6.76
CA LYS A 346 -4.27 20.83 -5.59
C LYS A 346 -3.37 19.86 -4.82
N LEU A 347 -2.07 20.03 -4.89
CA LEU A 347 -1.07 19.30 -4.10
C LEU A 347 -0.56 20.18 -2.96
N ILE A 348 -0.58 19.66 -1.74
CA ILE A 348 -0.05 20.32 -0.54
C ILE A 348 1.12 19.50 -0.02
N LEU A 349 2.28 20.13 0.12
CA LEU A 349 3.47 19.58 0.76
C LEU A 349 3.72 20.35 2.05
N VAL A 350 3.88 19.63 3.16
CA VAL A 350 4.21 20.19 4.48
C VAL A 350 5.54 19.62 4.92
N GLY A 351 6.48 20.52 5.24
CA GLY A 351 7.91 20.21 5.40
C GLY A 351 8.74 20.93 4.33
N ASP A 352 10.05 21.02 4.57
CA ASP A 352 11.00 21.54 3.59
C ASP A 352 11.04 20.62 2.36
N VAL A 353 11.34 21.16 1.19
CA VAL A 353 11.39 20.43 -0.07
C VAL A 353 12.74 20.66 -0.73
N ASP A 354 13.60 19.65 -0.68
CA ASP A 354 14.89 19.64 -1.37
C ASP A 354 14.65 19.31 -2.85
N ASN A 355 14.68 20.34 -3.70
CA ASN A 355 14.43 20.21 -5.12
C ASN A 355 15.77 20.28 -5.89
N ALA A 356 16.44 19.14 -5.99
CA ALA A 356 17.73 19.01 -6.66
C ALA A 356 17.68 19.40 -8.16
N PRO A 357 18.84 19.64 -8.83
CA PRO A 357 18.85 20.19 -10.17
C PRO A 357 18.55 19.14 -11.24
N ILE A 358 18.04 19.60 -12.40
CA ILE A 358 17.62 18.76 -13.54
C ILE A 358 18.76 17.84 -14.04
N ALA A 359 20.03 18.18 -13.79
CA ALA A 359 21.16 17.31 -14.12
C ALA A 359 21.07 15.92 -13.44
N HIS A 360 20.31 15.81 -12.35
CA HIS A 360 20.01 14.55 -11.66
C HIS A 360 18.69 13.90 -12.13
N GLY A 361 18.00 14.47 -13.11
CA GLY A 361 16.67 14.04 -13.56
C GLY A 361 15.52 14.67 -12.77
N SER A 362 15.81 15.41 -11.70
CA SER A 362 14.83 16.06 -10.84
C SER A 362 13.99 17.08 -11.60
N SER A 363 12.67 17.05 -11.40
CA SER A 363 11.80 18.15 -11.81
C SER A 363 10.63 18.33 -10.86
N MET A 364 10.23 19.59 -10.67
CA MET A 364 8.99 19.94 -9.99
C MET A 364 8.13 20.78 -10.92
N THR A 365 6.89 20.33 -11.16
CA THR A 365 5.97 20.97 -12.10
C THR A 365 4.61 21.19 -11.46
N VAL A 366 4.03 22.37 -11.68
CA VAL A 366 2.61 22.63 -11.44
C VAL A 366 1.91 22.55 -12.79
N ALA A 367 1.11 21.51 -13.00
CA ALA A 367 0.41 21.29 -14.26
C ALA A 367 -0.59 22.41 -14.56
N ALA A 368 -1.12 22.42 -15.79
CA ALA A 368 -2.14 23.40 -16.15
C ALA A 368 -3.35 23.31 -15.21
N ASP A 369 -3.96 24.45 -14.91
CA ASP A 369 -5.13 24.57 -14.03
C ASP A 369 -4.95 23.94 -12.62
N SER A 370 -3.70 23.81 -12.16
CA SER A 370 -3.34 23.12 -10.92
C SER A 370 -2.70 24.07 -9.88
N GLU A 371 -2.64 23.61 -8.63
CA GLU A 371 -2.08 24.36 -7.50
C GLU A 371 -1.07 23.50 -6.73
N LEU A 372 0.12 24.05 -6.49
CA LEU A 372 1.07 23.53 -5.52
C LEU A 372 1.12 24.47 -4.32
N GLN A 373 1.00 23.94 -3.11
CA GLN A 373 1.25 24.66 -1.86
C GLN A 373 2.39 23.98 -1.11
N VAL A 374 3.42 24.75 -0.74
CA VAL A 374 4.54 24.28 0.07
C VAL A 374 4.54 25.04 1.39
N PHE A 375 4.36 24.31 2.49
CA PHE A 375 4.46 24.79 3.86
C PHE A 375 5.83 24.37 4.42
N GLY A 376 6.87 25.05 3.95
CA GLY A 376 8.28 24.80 4.23
C GLY A 376 9.16 25.59 3.25
N ALA A 377 10.48 25.47 3.39
CA ALA A 377 11.42 26.04 2.44
C ALA A 377 11.55 25.16 1.19
N LEU A 378 11.57 25.76 0.01
CA LEU A 378 12.03 25.11 -1.23
C LEU A 378 13.54 25.33 -1.37
N THR A 379 14.33 24.27 -1.31
CA THR A 379 15.81 24.27 -1.15
C THR A 379 16.52 23.60 -2.33
N ASP A 380 17.86 23.70 -2.39
CA ASP A 380 18.76 23.32 -3.50
C ASP A 380 18.73 24.25 -4.73
N ASP A 381 19.12 23.76 -5.91
CA ASP A 381 19.34 24.51 -7.16
C ASP A 381 18.50 24.01 -8.34
N GLY A 382 17.38 23.36 -8.06
CA GLY A 382 16.39 22.93 -9.05
C GLY A 382 15.45 24.03 -9.55
N THR A 383 14.55 23.60 -10.43
CA THR A 383 13.54 24.46 -11.05
C THR A 383 12.14 23.98 -10.69
N LEU A 384 11.28 24.93 -10.32
CA LEU A 384 9.83 24.78 -10.25
C LEU A 384 9.19 25.40 -11.48
N SER A 385 8.55 24.58 -12.32
CA SER A 385 7.89 24.99 -13.56
C SER A 385 6.40 25.24 -13.35
N LEU A 386 5.92 26.44 -13.72
CA LEU A 386 4.50 26.84 -13.63
C LEU A 386 3.86 26.84 -15.03
N HIS A 387 2.90 25.95 -15.26
CA HIS A 387 2.18 25.85 -16.54
C HIS A 387 0.94 26.77 -16.60
N ALA A 388 0.17 26.67 -17.68
CA ALA A 388 -0.94 27.58 -17.93
C ALA A 388 -1.96 27.59 -16.79
N ASP A 389 -2.35 28.79 -16.34
CA ASP A 389 -3.33 28.99 -15.27
C ASP A 389 -2.98 28.31 -13.93
N SER A 390 -1.72 27.89 -13.76
CA SER A 390 -1.23 27.22 -12.57
C SER A 390 -0.89 28.20 -11.44
N VAL A 391 -0.87 27.70 -10.21
CA VAL A 391 -0.54 28.47 -9.02
C VAL A 391 0.50 27.73 -8.18
N ALA A 392 1.61 28.38 -7.86
CA ALA A 392 2.49 27.94 -6.78
C ALA A 392 2.38 28.90 -5.60
N SER A 393 2.12 28.36 -4.41
CA SER A 393 2.10 29.10 -3.16
C SER A 393 3.23 28.60 -2.26
N LEU A 394 4.24 29.43 -2.07
CA LEU A 394 5.50 29.05 -1.42
C LEU A 394 5.71 29.86 -0.13
N GLU A 395 6.15 29.19 0.93
CA GLU A 395 6.49 29.84 2.19
C GLU A 395 7.86 30.53 2.10
N ALA A 396 8.92 29.77 1.78
CA ALA A 396 10.28 30.28 1.58
C ALA A 396 10.93 29.62 0.36
N VAL A 397 11.90 30.29 -0.26
CA VAL A 397 12.63 29.79 -1.43
C VAL A 397 14.12 30.11 -1.27
N ALA A 398 14.96 29.09 -1.18
CA ALA A 398 16.39 29.25 -0.96
C ALA A 398 17.13 29.77 -2.19
N SER A 399 18.34 30.28 -1.95
CA SER A 399 19.26 30.65 -3.02
C SER A 399 19.65 29.43 -3.85
N GLY A 400 19.58 29.54 -5.17
CA GLY A 400 19.84 28.44 -6.11
C GLY A 400 18.57 28.00 -6.85
N GLN A 401 17.43 28.02 -6.16
CA GLN A 401 16.15 27.65 -6.79
C GLN A 401 15.74 28.65 -7.89
N THR A 402 15.07 28.11 -8.90
CA THR A 402 14.45 28.90 -9.97
C THR A 402 12.96 28.61 -10.04
N VAL A 403 12.12 29.65 -9.99
CA VAL A 403 10.70 29.55 -10.34
C VAL A 403 10.52 30.03 -11.78
N SER A 404 10.12 29.14 -12.68
CA SER A 404 9.93 29.44 -14.10
C SER A 404 8.46 29.53 -14.47
N PHE A 405 8.08 30.61 -15.15
CA PHE A 405 6.74 30.76 -15.73
C PHE A 405 6.72 30.20 -17.16
N ASP A 406 6.31 28.94 -17.30
CA ASP A 406 6.37 28.21 -18.58
C ASP A 406 5.02 28.19 -19.33
N GLY A 407 3.93 28.59 -18.67
CA GLY A 407 2.61 28.74 -19.29
C GLY A 407 1.93 30.07 -18.95
N ALA A 408 1.06 30.52 -19.87
CA ALA A 408 0.34 31.78 -19.71
C ALA A 408 -0.53 31.79 -18.45
N HIS A 409 -0.72 32.96 -17.83
CA HIS A 409 -1.58 33.12 -16.65
C HIS A 409 -1.13 32.38 -15.38
N ALA A 410 0.06 31.76 -15.41
CA ALA A 410 0.72 31.24 -14.22
C ALA A 410 0.89 32.31 -13.13
N ARG A 411 0.75 31.88 -11.87
CA ARG A 411 0.82 32.75 -10.70
C ARG A 411 1.75 32.17 -9.63
N LEU A 412 2.67 32.99 -9.16
CA LEU A 412 3.47 32.73 -7.96
C LEU A 412 2.88 33.50 -6.79
N VAL A 413 2.63 32.85 -5.67
CA VAL A 413 2.21 33.45 -4.40
C VAL A 413 3.32 33.23 -3.38
N LEU A 414 3.88 34.33 -2.87
CA LEU A 414 4.91 34.32 -1.83
C LEU A 414 4.27 34.66 -0.49
N ARG A 415 4.26 33.70 0.42
CA ARG A 415 3.58 33.81 1.71
C ARG A 415 4.42 34.50 2.78
N SER A 416 5.74 34.25 2.72
CA SER A 416 6.75 35.03 3.43
C SER A 416 7.70 35.68 2.41
N PRO A 417 7.30 36.78 1.73
CA PRO A 417 8.08 37.37 0.64
C PRO A 417 9.53 37.73 0.97
N GLY A 418 9.84 38.00 2.25
CA GLY A 418 11.20 38.30 2.71
C GLY A 418 12.13 37.07 2.74
N GLU A 419 11.57 35.86 2.70
CA GLU A 419 12.30 34.59 2.69
C GLU A 419 12.50 34.04 1.26
N PHE A 420 12.27 34.88 0.24
CA PHE A 420 12.58 34.54 -1.15
C PHE A 420 14.01 34.96 -1.49
N ALA A 421 14.91 33.99 -1.60
CA ALA A 421 16.30 34.15 -2.03
C ALA A 421 16.60 33.48 -3.39
N GLY A 422 15.60 32.84 -4.00
CA GLY A 422 15.71 32.20 -5.30
C GLY A 422 15.69 33.19 -6.47
N SER A 423 15.48 32.65 -7.67
CA SER A 423 15.37 33.43 -8.91
C SER A 423 14.08 33.15 -9.66
N ILE A 424 13.68 34.09 -10.51
CA ILE A 424 12.45 34.03 -11.30
C ILE A 424 12.79 34.15 -12.78
N SER A 425 12.37 33.18 -13.60
CA SER A 425 12.56 33.20 -15.05
C SER A 425 11.23 33.29 -15.81
N ASN A 426 11.30 33.80 -17.04
CA ASN A 426 10.18 33.85 -17.99
C ASN A 426 8.95 34.63 -17.49
N PHE A 427 9.10 35.53 -16.53
CA PHE A 427 8.00 36.39 -16.07
C PHE A 427 7.57 37.36 -17.20
N GLY A 428 6.27 37.47 -17.45
CA GLY A 428 5.75 38.14 -18.64
C GLY A 428 4.33 38.68 -18.46
N LYS A 429 3.78 39.28 -19.52
CA LYS A 429 2.54 40.08 -19.48
C LYS A 429 1.29 39.37 -18.96
N THR A 430 1.27 38.04 -19.06
CA THR A 430 0.12 37.23 -18.61
C THR A 430 0.30 36.71 -17.19
N HIS A 431 1.49 36.78 -16.63
CA HIS A 431 1.87 36.18 -15.36
C HIS A 431 1.59 37.12 -14.18
N LYS A 432 1.55 36.57 -12.97
CA LYS A 432 1.39 37.34 -11.73
C LYS A 432 2.33 36.85 -10.63
N ILE A 433 2.90 37.80 -9.89
CA ILE A 433 3.52 37.52 -8.59
C ILE A 433 2.65 38.20 -7.53
N VAL A 434 2.20 37.43 -6.55
CA VAL A 434 1.42 37.88 -5.41
C VAL A 434 2.31 37.81 -4.18
N LEU A 435 2.41 38.92 -3.46
CA LEU A 435 3.16 39.01 -2.21
C LEU A 435 2.14 39.09 -1.08
N GLU A 436 2.13 38.15 -0.14
CA GLU A 436 1.32 38.22 1.08
C GLU A 436 1.91 39.24 2.08
N ALA A 437 2.13 40.45 1.59
CA ALA A 437 2.64 41.61 2.31
C ALA A 437 1.96 42.88 1.78
N ASP A 438 1.98 43.95 2.58
CA ASP A 438 1.54 45.27 2.13
C ASP A 438 2.62 45.94 1.29
N VAL A 439 2.36 46.15 0.01
CA VAL A 439 3.32 46.69 -0.96
C VAL A 439 2.86 48.06 -1.45
N THR A 440 3.73 49.04 -1.32
CA THR A 440 3.47 50.43 -1.72
C THR A 440 4.25 50.84 -2.96
N ASN A 441 5.38 50.19 -3.25
CA ASN A 441 6.22 50.50 -4.41
C ASN A 441 7.01 49.28 -4.91
N VAL A 442 7.41 49.30 -6.18
CA VAL A 442 8.37 48.37 -6.77
C VAL A 442 9.44 49.14 -7.54
N ALA A 443 10.68 48.63 -7.51
CA ALA A 443 11.79 49.19 -8.27
C ALA A 443 12.63 48.06 -8.87
N PHE A 444 13.02 48.20 -10.14
CA PHE A 444 13.87 47.22 -10.82
C PHE A 444 15.23 47.83 -11.14
N ALA A 445 16.30 47.23 -10.60
CA ALA A 445 17.67 47.65 -10.85
C ALA A 445 18.62 46.46 -10.78
N ASN A 446 19.61 46.40 -11.68
CA ASN A 446 20.66 45.38 -11.70
C ASN A 446 20.13 43.93 -11.67
N GLY A 447 18.99 43.66 -12.30
CA GLY A 447 18.38 42.33 -12.33
C GLY A 447 17.54 41.98 -11.10
N VAL A 448 17.43 42.87 -10.11
CA VAL A 448 16.65 42.65 -8.88
C VAL A 448 15.40 43.53 -8.89
N LEU A 449 14.25 42.92 -8.66
CA LEU A 449 12.98 43.61 -8.42
C LEU A 449 12.75 43.72 -6.91
N THR A 450 12.93 44.92 -6.37
CA THR A 450 12.70 45.21 -4.95
C THR A 450 11.26 45.69 -4.76
N ALA A 451 10.49 44.94 -3.97
CA ALA A 451 9.18 45.38 -3.48
C ALA A 451 9.35 46.06 -2.12
N THR A 452 8.74 47.23 -1.95
CA THR A 452 8.80 48.03 -0.72
C THR A 452 7.41 48.19 -0.13
N GLY A 453 7.29 47.97 1.17
CA GLY A 453 6.10 48.24 1.97
C GLY A 453 6.26 49.51 2.82
N PRO A 454 5.31 49.81 3.73
CA PRO A 454 5.38 50.98 4.59
C PRO A 454 6.61 51.03 5.52
N GLY A 455 7.16 49.87 5.87
CA GLY A 455 8.30 49.72 6.79
C GLY A 455 9.67 49.54 6.13
N GLY A 456 9.76 49.52 4.79
CA GLY A 456 10.99 49.22 4.06
C GLY A 456 10.82 48.06 3.06
N PRO A 457 11.92 47.45 2.59
CA PRO A 457 11.88 46.32 1.66
C PRO A 457 11.09 45.15 2.25
N VAL A 458 10.23 44.53 1.44
CA VAL A 458 9.46 43.33 1.80
C VAL A 458 9.85 42.10 0.98
N ALA A 459 10.42 42.31 -0.21
CA ALA A 459 10.95 41.23 -1.05
C ALA A 459 12.03 41.77 -1.99
N GLU A 460 13.03 40.94 -2.29
CA GLU A 460 14.04 41.19 -3.31
C GLU A 460 14.05 40.00 -4.27
N LEU A 461 13.46 40.19 -5.44
CA LEU A 461 13.24 39.11 -6.39
C LEU A 461 14.31 39.16 -7.48
N GLN A 462 15.19 38.17 -7.53
CA GLN A 462 16.16 38.05 -8.60
C GLN A 462 15.46 37.64 -9.90
N MET A 463 15.43 38.52 -10.90
CA MET A 463 14.78 38.28 -12.18
C MET A 463 15.81 37.83 -13.22
N ILE A 464 15.54 36.72 -13.90
CA ILE A 464 16.30 36.21 -15.04
C ILE A 464 15.60 36.66 -16.32
N GLY A 465 16.33 37.39 -17.16
CA GLY A 465 15.85 37.93 -18.44
C GLY A 465 16.10 39.42 -18.60
N SER A 466 15.67 39.97 -19.74
CA SER A 466 15.79 41.40 -20.04
C SER A 466 14.48 42.12 -19.70
N TYR A 467 14.51 42.92 -18.63
CA TYR A 467 13.39 43.76 -18.20
C TYR A 467 13.82 45.23 -18.19
N GLU A 468 12.93 46.11 -18.64
CA GLU A 468 13.12 47.56 -18.52
C GLU A 468 12.35 48.06 -17.30
N PRO A 469 12.85 49.06 -16.55
CA PRO A 469 12.20 49.57 -15.34
C PRO A 469 10.71 49.94 -15.44
N PRO A 470 10.19 50.57 -16.52
CA PRO A 470 8.76 50.88 -16.64
C PRO A 470 7.87 49.64 -16.89
N ASN A 471 8.45 48.45 -17.01
CA ASN A 471 7.71 47.25 -17.36
C ASN A 471 6.99 46.63 -16.16
N PHE A 472 7.27 47.01 -14.91
CA PHE A 472 6.58 46.41 -13.76
C PHE A 472 5.42 47.28 -13.30
N LEU A 473 4.23 46.68 -13.21
CA LEU A 473 3.03 47.29 -12.66
C LEU A 473 2.75 46.70 -11.28
N LEU A 474 2.35 47.55 -10.35
CA LEU A 474 1.98 47.17 -8.99
C LEU A 474 0.52 47.55 -8.73
N ALA A 475 -0.29 46.57 -8.33
CA ALA A 475 -1.50 46.82 -7.57
C ALA A 475 -1.13 46.82 -6.08
N THR A 476 -1.22 48.00 -5.45
CA THR A 476 -0.80 48.23 -4.07
C THR A 476 -1.79 47.64 -3.06
N GLY A 477 -1.32 47.44 -1.83
CA GLY A 477 -2.11 46.96 -0.69
C GLY A 477 -1.72 45.54 -0.26
N PHE A 478 -2.64 44.87 0.44
CA PHE A 478 -2.48 43.50 0.93
C PHE A 478 -3.53 42.56 0.29
N PRO A 479 -3.11 41.55 -0.49
CA PRO A 479 -1.74 41.30 -0.93
C PRO A 479 -1.30 42.28 -2.04
N GLY A 480 0.00 42.56 -2.11
CA GLY A 480 0.58 43.27 -3.25
C GLY A 480 0.63 42.38 -4.48
N VAL A 481 0.29 42.91 -5.66
CA VAL A 481 0.31 42.13 -6.91
C VAL A 481 1.16 42.81 -7.97
N ILE A 482 2.14 42.07 -8.49
CA ILE A 482 3.08 42.53 -9.52
C ILE A 482 2.74 41.85 -10.85
N THR A 483 2.71 42.66 -11.92
CA THR A 483 2.54 42.22 -13.33
C THR A 483 3.54 42.94 -14.25
N VAL A 484 3.61 42.50 -15.53
CA VAL A 484 4.42 43.14 -16.59
C VAL A 484 3.57 43.83 -17.65
#